data_AF-A0A2M9P4Y7-F1
#
_entry.id   AF-A0A2M9P4Y7-F1
#
_cell.length_a   1.000
_cell.length_b   1.000
_cell.length_c   1.000
_cell.angle_alpha   90.00
_cell.angle_beta   90.00
_cell.angle_gamma   90.00
#
_symmetry.space_group_name_H-M   'P 1'
#
loop_
_entity.id
_entity.type
_entity.pdbx_description
1 polymer ?
#
loop_
_entity_poly.entity_id
_entity_poly.type
_entity_poly.pdbx_seq_one_letter_code
_entity_poly.pdbx_strand_id
1 'polypeptide(L)' 'AWWPGPDTCTGPALGAMTADQLLRQIEAAPVVRCDEIAWSFLGLSMAAWNGLASAALCVLWLRAYASSSASQYR' A
#
# COMPACT_ATOMS: atom_id res chain seq x y z
N ALA A 1 4.18 15.37 18.25
CA ALA A 1 2.87 14.99 17.67
C ALA A 1 2.63 13.52 17.97
N TRP A 2 1.39 13.10 18.25
CA TRP A 2 1.05 11.70 18.59
C TRP A 2 1.21 10.73 17.40
N TRP A 3 1.24 11.28 16.18
CA TRP A 3 1.61 10.58 14.96
C TRP A 3 2.64 11.45 14.21
N PRO A 4 3.94 11.13 14.27
CA PRO A 4 5.00 11.97 13.69
C PRO A 4 5.01 11.99 12.15
N GLY A 5 4.13 11.24 11.49
CA GLY A 5 4.14 11.04 10.05
C GLY A 5 5.21 10.00 9.65
N PRO A 6 5.19 9.55 8.40
CA PRO A 6 6.21 8.63 7.90
C PRO A 6 7.54 9.36 7.71
N ASP A 7 8.58 8.92 8.43
CA ASP A 7 9.97 9.43 8.29
C ASP A 7 10.53 9.23 6.87
N THR A 8 9.86 8.41 6.06
CA THR A 8 10.24 8.11 4.68
C THR A 8 9.80 9.18 3.67
N CYS A 9 8.97 10.15 4.06
CA CYS A 9 8.52 11.26 3.19
C CYS A 9 8.98 12.64 3.71
N THR A 10 9.81 12.68 4.74
CA THR A 10 10.35 13.91 5.33
C THR A 10 11.82 14.10 4.95
N GLY A 11 12.16 15.28 4.45
CA GLY A 11 13.53 15.66 4.13
C GLY A 11 14.27 16.29 5.32
N PRO A 12 15.61 16.40 5.28
CA PRO A 12 16.39 17.13 6.28
C PRO A 12 15.91 18.58 6.40
N ALA A 13 16.06 19.17 7.59
CA ALA A 13 15.75 20.59 7.79
C ALA A 13 16.60 21.46 6.85
N LEU A 14 15.94 22.37 6.12
CA LEU A 14 16.55 23.15 5.03
C LEU A 14 17.62 24.16 5.47
N GLY A 15 17.82 24.38 6.77
CA GLY A 15 18.93 25.15 7.35
C GLY A 15 19.24 26.47 6.63
N ALA A 16 20.54 26.82 6.57
CA ALA A 16 21.07 27.95 5.79
C ALA A 16 21.60 27.48 4.41
N MET A 17 20.93 26.52 3.78
CA MET A 17 21.36 25.98 2.49
C MET A 17 21.08 26.97 1.36
N THR A 18 22.00 27.11 0.41
CA THR A 18 21.75 27.87 -0.81
C THR A 18 20.85 27.09 -1.76
N ALA A 19 20.20 27.77 -2.71
CA ALA A 19 19.33 27.14 -3.70
C ALA A 19 20.04 26.02 -4.48
N ASP A 20 21.31 26.20 -4.84
CA ASP A 20 22.12 25.18 -5.52
C ASP A 20 22.37 23.93 -4.65
N GLN A 21 22.56 24.11 -3.35
CA GLN A 21 22.75 22.98 -2.42
C GLN A 21 21.45 22.18 -2.26
N LEU A 22 20.30 22.86 -2.24
CA LEU A 22 18.99 22.22 -2.20
C LEU A 22 18.70 21.46 -3.51
N LEU A 23 18.99 22.06 -4.66
CA LEU A 23 18.80 21.42 -5.96
C LEU A 23 19.63 20.14 -6.09
N ARG A 24 20.92 20.18 -5.71
CA ARG A 24 21.77 18.98 -5.69
C ARG A 24 21.22 17.87 -4.77
N GLN A 25 20.55 18.25 -3.68
CA GLN A 25 19.97 17.29 -2.75
C GLN A 25 18.68 16.64 -3.31
N ILE A 26 17.85 17.42 -4.01
CA ILE A 26 16.66 16.92 -4.70
C ILE A 26 17.07 15.97 -5.83
N GLU A 27 18.09 16.34 -6.61
CA GLU A 27 18.61 15.49 -7.71
C GLU A 27 19.23 14.18 -7.21
N ALA A 28 19.81 14.18 -6.01
CA ALA A 28 20.39 12.99 -5.39
C ALA A 28 19.36 12.08 -4.70
N ALA A 29 18.10 12.52 -4.56
CA ALA A 29 17.08 11.75 -3.86
C ALA A 29 16.63 10.54 -4.68
N PRO A 30 16.65 9.32 -4.13
CA PRO A 30 16.17 8.14 -4.83
C PRO A 30 14.65 8.24 -5.04
N VAL A 31 14.23 8.35 -6.31
CA VAL A 31 12.82 8.40 -6.69
C VAL A 31 12.25 6.98 -6.65
N VAL A 32 11.41 6.69 -5.66
CA VAL A 32 10.61 5.46 -5.64
C VAL A 32 9.49 5.61 -6.66
N ARG A 33 9.45 4.71 -7.65
CA ARG A 33 8.44 4.71 -8.70
C ARG A 33 7.15 4.11 -8.15
N CYS A 34 6.10 4.93 -8.00
CA CYS A 34 4.78 4.49 -7.54
C CYS A 34 4.12 3.45 -8.46
N ASP A 35 4.62 3.35 -9.69
CA ASP A 35 4.06 2.55 -10.77
C ASP A 35 4.76 1.18 -10.89
N GLU A 36 5.83 0.97 -10.12
CA GLU A 36 6.63 -0.24 -10.17
C GLU A 36 6.17 -1.25 -9.13
N ILE A 37 6.08 -2.51 -9.56
CA ILE A 37 5.65 -3.60 -8.70
C ILE A 37 6.81 -3.91 -7.74
N ALA A 38 6.68 -3.45 -6.49
CA ALA A 38 7.68 -3.71 -5.45
C ALA A 38 7.86 -5.21 -5.12
N TRP A 39 6.80 -6.01 -5.32
CA TRP A 39 6.83 -7.45 -5.10
C TRP A 39 5.85 -8.20 -6.01
N SER A 40 6.33 -9.30 -6.60
CA SER A 40 5.53 -10.20 -7.42
C SER A 40 5.79 -11.67 -7.08
N PHE A 41 4.75 -12.48 -7.21
CA PHE A 41 4.82 -13.93 -7.05
C PHE A 41 3.87 -14.60 -8.04
N LEU A 42 4.37 -15.61 -8.76
CA LEU A 42 3.66 -16.30 -9.85
C LEU A 42 3.10 -15.33 -10.92
N GLY A 43 3.83 -14.25 -11.20
CA GLY A 43 3.43 -13.23 -12.19
C GLY A 43 2.36 -12.25 -11.71
N LEU A 44 1.94 -12.31 -10.45
CA LEU A 44 0.96 -11.40 -9.86
C LEU A 44 1.61 -10.47 -8.84
N SER A 45 1.18 -9.21 -8.81
CA SER A 45 1.62 -8.22 -7.81
C SER A 45 0.99 -8.47 -6.44
N MET A 46 1.57 -7.92 -5.37
CA MET A 46 0.95 -7.90 -4.03
C MET A 46 -0.50 -7.40 -4.08
N ALA A 47 -0.77 -6.34 -4.86
CA ALA A 47 -2.10 -5.77 -5.02
C ALA A 47 -3.09 -6.78 -5.64
N ALA A 48 -2.67 -7.51 -6.68
CA ALA A 48 -3.49 -8.55 -7.29
C ALA A 48 -3.79 -9.70 -6.31
N TRP A 49 -2.79 -10.13 -5.53
CA TRP A 49 -2.97 -11.15 -4.49
C TRP A 49 -3.96 -10.73 -3.40
N ASN A 50 -3.91 -9.47 -2.95
CA ASN A 50 -4.89 -8.93 -2.00
C ASN A 50 -6.32 -8.95 -2.59
N GLY A 51 -6.46 -8.63 -3.87
CA GLY A 51 -7.73 -8.73 -4.59
C GLY A 51 -8.28 -10.15 -4.61
N LEU A 52 -7.44 -11.13 -4.95
CA LEU A 52 -7.81 -12.55 -4.97
C LEU A 52 -8.22 -13.07 -3.58
N ALA A 53 -7.45 -12.76 -2.55
CA ALA A 53 -7.78 -13.15 -1.17
C ALA A 53 -9.11 -12.56 -0.71
N SER A 54 -9.35 -11.29 -1.01
CA SER A 54 -10.61 -10.60 -0.67
C SER A 54 -11.80 -11.20 -1.40
N ALA A 55 -11.65 -11.53 -2.69
CA ALA A 55 -12.68 -12.21 -3.48
C ALA A 55 -13.00 -13.61 -2.91
N ALA A 56 -11.98 -14.38 -2.52
CA ALA A 56 -12.18 -15.69 -1.90
C ALA A 56 -12.97 -15.59 -0.58
N LEU A 57 -12.63 -14.63 0.28
CA LEU A 57 -13.37 -14.38 1.52
C LEU A 57 -14.82 -13.97 1.25
N CYS A 58 -15.05 -13.10 0.26
CA CYS A 58 -16.40 -12.69 -0.15
C CYS A 58 -17.25 -13.91 -0.57
N VAL A 59 -16.69 -14.81 -1.39
CA VAL A 59 -17.38 -16.05 -1.78
C VAL A 59 -17.68 -16.94 -0.58
N LEU A 60 -16.73 -17.10 0.34
CA LEU A 60 -16.94 -17.88 1.56
C LEU A 60 -18.08 -17.32 2.41
N TRP A 61 -18.14 -16.00 2.57
CA TRP A 61 -19.21 -15.33 3.31
C TRP A 61 -20.57 -15.49 2.62
N LEU A 62 -20.64 -15.33 1.30
CA LEU A 62 -21.88 -15.52 0.55
C LEU A 62 -22.39 -16.96 0.67
N ARG A 63 -21.49 -17.96 0.63
CA ARG A 63 -21.85 -19.36 0.85
C ARG A 63 -22.34 -19.60 2.28
N ALA A 64 -21.67 -19.04 3.27
CA ALA A 64 -22.08 -19.15 4.68
C ALA A 64 -23.47 -18.54 4.88
N TYR A 65 -23.71 -17.32 4.38
CA TYR A 65 -24.99 -16.64 4.43
C TYR A 65 -26.12 -17.44 3.73
N ALA A 66 -25.83 -18.02 2.56
CA ALA A 66 -26.79 -18.86 1.84
C ALA A 66 -27.09 -20.17 2.60
N SER A 67 -26.12 -20.73 3.33
CA SER A 67 -26.35 -21.91 4.16
C SER A 67 -27.10 -21.59 5.46
N SER A 68 -26.87 -20.40 6.04
CA SER A 68 -27.54 -19.98 7.28
C SER A 68 -28.99 -19.63 7.04
N SER A 69 -29.34 -18.99 5.92
CA SER A 69 -30.74 -18.68 5.59
C SER A 69 -31.59 -19.94 5.45
N ALA A 70 -31.04 -21.04 4.89
CA ALA A 70 -31.70 -22.33 4.83
C ALA A 70 -31.87 -23.01 6.21
N SER A 71 -31.01 -22.70 7.18
CA SER A 71 -31.14 -23.16 8.57
C SER A 71 -32.08 -22.29 9.41
N GLN A 72 -32.22 -21.00 9.10
CA GLN A 72 -33.05 -20.06 9.87
C GLN A 72 -34.56 -20.21 9.59
N TYR A 73 -34.94 -20.85 8.48
CA TYR A 73 -36.33 -21.09 8.07
C TYR A 73 -36.84 -22.49 8.46
N ARG A 74 -36.00 -23.30 9.11
CA ARG A 74 -36.40 -24.59 9.70
C ARG A 74 -36.56 -24.42 11.21
#